data_AF-A0A954BDF3-F1
#
_entry.id   AF-A0A954BDF3-F1
#
_cell.length_a   1.000
_cell.length_b   1.000
_cell.length_c   1.000
_cell.angle_alpha   90.00
_cell.angle_beta   90.00
_cell.angle_gamma   90.00
#
_symmetry.space_group_name_H-M   'P 1'
#
loop_
_entity.id
_entity.type
_entity.pdbx_description
1 polymer ?
#
loop_
_entity_poly.entity_id
_entity_poly.type
_entity_poly.pdbx_seq_one_letter_code
_entity_poly.pdbx_strand_id
1 'polypeptide(L)'
;DEIDKIARGGGGERGGADVSREGVQRDLLPLIEGATVATKYGPVKTDHVLFIASGAFHIAKPSDLLPELQGRLPIRVELDALTRDDFRRILTETEASLPRQYSALMATEGVTLAFEDSAIEAIADAAAAVNSAIENIGARRLSTIMETVLDEISFSAADRAGETVTIDAAYVEERLGPITANTDLSKYIL
;
A
#
# COMPACT_ATOMS: atom_id res chain seq x y z
N ASP A 1 -2.12 -3.19 -12.57
CA ASP A 1 -2.50 -2.15 -11.59
C ASP A 1 -2.86 -0.88 -12.34
N GLU A 2 -3.56 0.05 -11.70
CA GLU A 2 -3.95 1.38 -12.22
C GLU A 2 -4.65 1.36 -13.59
N ILE A 3 -5.50 0.36 -13.86
CA ILE A 3 -6.21 0.21 -15.15
C ILE A 3 -7.18 1.38 -15.43
N ASP A 4 -7.60 2.10 -14.39
CA ASP A 4 -8.45 3.28 -14.50
C ASP A 4 -7.73 4.46 -15.19
N LYS A 5 -6.39 4.49 -15.19
CA LYS A 5 -5.60 5.56 -15.82
C LYS A 5 -5.60 5.49 -17.35
N ILE A 6 -5.84 4.30 -17.90
CA ILE A 6 -5.96 4.07 -19.35
C ILE A 6 -7.42 4.11 -19.82
N ALA A 7 -8.39 4.23 -18.92
CA ALA A 7 -9.77 4.50 -19.26
C ALA A 7 -9.93 5.96 -19.76
N ARG A 8 -10.96 6.20 -20.58
CA ARG A 8 -11.26 7.57 -21.03
C ARG A 8 -11.74 8.37 -19.83
N GLY A 9 -11.09 9.51 -19.56
CA GLY A 9 -11.54 10.43 -18.51
C GLY A 9 -12.78 11.18 -18.99
N GLY A 10 -13.86 11.15 -18.21
CA GLY A 10 -15.08 11.88 -18.55
C GLY A 10 -14.85 13.40 -18.55
N GLY A 11 -14.73 14.01 -19.74
CA GLY A 11 -14.84 15.46 -19.92
C GLY A 11 -13.60 16.16 -20.46
N GLY A 12 -13.20 15.89 -21.70
CA GLY A 12 -12.24 16.69 -22.44
C GLY A 12 -12.28 16.35 -23.93
N GLU A 13 -12.10 17.34 -24.80
CA GLU A 13 -12.13 17.20 -26.26
C GLU A 13 -11.26 16.03 -26.76
N ARG A 14 -11.66 15.42 -27.87
CA ARG A 14 -10.91 14.39 -28.61
C ARG A 14 -9.49 14.89 -28.95
N GLY A 15 -8.56 14.73 -28.02
CA GLY A 15 -7.15 15.09 -28.14
C GLY A 15 -6.26 13.86 -28.24
N GLY A 16 -5.02 14.04 -28.70
CA GLY A 16 -4.08 12.93 -28.97
C GLY A 16 -3.75 12.02 -27.77
N ALA A 17 -3.96 12.46 -26.54
CA ALA A 17 -3.74 11.65 -25.33
C ALA A 17 -4.76 10.49 -25.20
N ASP A 18 -6.00 10.67 -25.67
CA ASP A 18 -7.04 9.62 -25.60
C ASP A 18 -6.77 8.47 -26.56
N VAL A 19 -6.21 8.78 -27.73
CA VAL A 19 -5.81 7.77 -28.73
C VAL A 19 -4.71 6.87 -28.15
N SER A 20 -3.78 7.44 -27.38
CA SER A 20 -2.72 6.68 -26.74
C SER A 20 -3.24 5.76 -25.63
N ARG A 21 -4.17 6.24 -24.79
CA ARG A 21 -4.77 5.43 -23.70
C ARG A 21 -5.58 4.25 -24.21
N GLU A 22 -6.38 4.47 -25.26
CA GLU A 22 -7.12 3.41 -25.93
C GLU A 22 -6.18 2.42 -26.63
N GLY A 23 -5.08 2.89 -27.21
CA GLY A 23 -4.04 2.04 -27.78
C GLY A 23 -3.51 1.02 -26.77
N VAL A 24 -3.22 1.44 -25.54
CA VAL A 24 -2.78 0.53 -24.48
C VAL A 24 -3.83 -0.54 -24.18
N GLN A 25 -5.11 -0.18 -24.12
CA GLN A 25 -6.18 -1.17 -23.93
C GLN A 25 -6.25 -2.18 -25.07
N ARG A 26 -6.11 -1.73 -26.33
CA ARG A 26 -6.11 -2.60 -27.52
C ARG A 26 -4.91 -3.55 -27.53
N ASP A 27 -3.74 -3.07 -27.12
CA ASP A 27 -2.53 -3.87 -27.03
C ASP A 27 -2.62 -4.93 -25.92
N LEU A 28 -3.40 -4.67 -24.87
CA LEU A 28 -3.66 -5.64 -23.79
C LEU A 28 -4.67 -6.72 -24.18
N LEU A 29 -5.60 -6.44 -25.10
CA LEU A 29 -6.66 -7.39 -25.48
C LEU A 29 -6.11 -8.76 -25.91
N PRO A 30 -5.15 -8.88 -26.85
CA PRO A 30 -4.64 -10.19 -27.26
C PRO A 30 -4.12 -11.05 -26.10
N LEU A 31 -3.52 -10.43 -25.08
CA LEU A 31 -3.03 -11.16 -23.91
C LEU A 31 -4.18 -11.76 -23.10
N ILE A 32 -5.26 -11.02 -22.93
CA ILE A 32 -6.42 -11.44 -22.14
C ILE A 32 -7.33 -12.38 -22.95
N GLU A 33 -7.41 -12.20 -24.26
CA GLU A 33 -8.22 -13.05 -25.15
C GLU A 33 -7.57 -14.40 -25.46
N GLY A 34 -6.24 -14.49 -25.36
CA GLY A 34 -5.46 -15.67 -25.67
C GLY A 34 -4.51 -15.41 -26.84
N ALA A 35 -3.22 -15.35 -26.55
CA ALA A 35 -2.15 -15.20 -27.52
C ALA A 35 -1.00 -16.15 -27.23
N THR A 36 -0.19 -16.43 -28.26
CA THR A 36 1.10 -17.11 -28.10
C THR A 36 2.22 -16.08 -28.12
N VAL A 37 2.87 -15.88 -26.98
CA VAL A 37 3.98 -14.93 -26.81
C VAL A 37 5.30 -15.69 -26.84
N ALA A 38 6.22 -15.29 -27.73
CA ALA A 38 7.55 -15.86 -27.77
C ALA A 38 8.40 -15.35 -26.59
N THR A 39 8.99 -16.28 -25.83
CA THR A 39 9.91 -15.95 -24.73
C THR A 39 11.25 -16.66 -24.92
N LYS A 40 12.27 -16.29 -24.15
CA LYS A 40 13.57 -16.98 -24.14
C LYS A 40 13.49 -18.46 -23.73
N TYR A 41 12.39 -18.90 -23.12
CA TYR A 41 12.15 -20.27 -22.68
C TYR A 41 11.21 -21.05 -23.62
N GLY A 42 10.85 -20.45 -24.76
CA GLY A 42 9.88 -20.99 -25.70
C GLY A 42 8.56 -20.21 -25.72
N PRO A 43 7.59 -20.63 -26.55
CA PRO A 43 6.30 -19.98 -26.67
C PRO A 43 5.44 -20.21 -25.42
N VAL A 44 4.79 -19.15 -24.94
CA VAL A 44 3.83 -19.17 -23.81
C VAL A 44 2.45 -18.82 -24.34
N LYS A 45 1.44 -19.61 -23.98
CA LYS A 45 0.03 -19.37 -24.31
C LYS A 45 -0.69 -18.69 -23.14
N THR A 46 -1.44 -17.62 -23.41
CA THR A 46 -2.11 -16.84 -22.35
C THR A 46 -3.57 -17.23 -22.10
N ASP A 47 -4.11 -18.21 -22.83
CA ASP A 47 -5.52 -18.64 -22.80
C ASP A 47 -6.07 -18.97 -21.40
N HIS A 48 -5.20 -19.37 -20.47
CA HIS A 48 -5.55 -19.78 -19.10
C HIS A 48 -4.81 -18.99 -18.02
N VAL A 49 -4.25 -17.82 -18.38
CA VAL A 49 -3.66 -16.92 -17.40
C VAL A 49 -4.77 -16.17 -16.68
N LEU A 50 -4.74 -16.17 -15.34
CA LEU A 50 -5.62 -15.34 -14.54
C LEU A 50 -5.13 -13.89 -14.58
N PHE A 51 -5.97 -12.98 -15.05
CA PHE A 51 -5.71 -11.54 -15.03
C PHE A 51 -6.47 -10.89 -13.87
N ILE A 52 -5.76 -10.11 -13.06
CA ILE A 52 -6.34 -9.27 -12.01
C ILE A 52 -6.00 -7.83 -12.35
N ALA A 53 -7.04 -7.03 -12.61
CA ALA A 53 -6.92 -5.61 -12.87
C ALA A 53 -7.46 -4.84 -11.65
N SER A 54 -6.66 -3.89 -11.18
CA SER A 54 -7.00 -2.98 -10.08
C SER A 54 -6.95 -1.54 -10.59
N GLY A 55 -7.73 -0.66 -9.97
CA GLY A 55 -7.76 0.77 -10.24
C GLY A 55 -8.63 1.47 -9.19
N ALA A 56 -8.34 2.75 -8.94
CA ALA A 56 -9.10 3.53 -7.95
C ALA A 56 -10.44 4.03 -8.52
N PHE A 57 -10.51 4.23 -9.85
CA PHE A 57 -11.72 4.67 -10.55
C PHE A 57 -12.34 5.97 -9.98
N HIS A 58 -11.50 6.88 -9.46
CA HIS A 58 -11.95 8.19 -8.95
C HIS A 58 -12.43 9.14 -10.06
N ILE A 59 -11.82 9.07 -11.24
CA ILE A 59 -12.04 10.01 -12.36
C ILE A 59 -12.65 9.29 -13.59
N ALA A 60 -12.59 7.96 -13.62
CA ALA A 60 -13.13 7.12 -14.68
C ALA A 60 -13.98 6.01 -14.06
N LYS A 61 -14.90 5.46 -14.85
CA LYS A 61 -15.73 4.31 -14.46
C LYS A 61 -15.29 3.07 -15.24
N PRO A 62 -15.55 1.86 -14.73
CA PRO A 62 -15.32 0.63 -15.52
C PRO A 62 -16.03 0.62 -16.88
N SER A 63 -17.15 1.36 -17.02
CA SER A 63 -17.86 1.54 -18.29
C SER A 63 -17.08 2.34 -19.34
N ASP A 64 -16.04 3.06 -18.94
CA ASP A 64 -15.23 3.92 -19.81
C ASP A 64 -14.04 3.15 -20.45
N LEU A 65 -13.88 1.86 -20.10
CA LEU A 65 -13.00 0.92 -20.78
C LEU A 65 -13.60 0.47 -22.11
N LEU A 66 -12.79 -0.06 -23.02
CA LEU A 66 -13.26 -0.64 -24.27
C LEU A 66 -14.28 -1.77 -24.01
N PRO A 67 -15.39 -1.87 -24.78
CA PRO A 67 -16.38 -2.93 -24.62
C PRO A 67 -15.79 -4.34 -24.60
N GLU A 68 -14.78 -4.59 -25.43
CA GLU A 68 -14.05 -5.85 -25.53
C GLU A 68 -13.36 -6.18 -24.21
N LEU A 69 -12.69 -5.19 -23.60
CA LEU A 69 -11.97 -5.36 -22.34
C LEU A 69 -12.93 -5.57 -21.17
N GLN A 70 -14.06 -4.85 -21.17
CA GLN A 70 -15.13 -5.06 -20.19
C GLN A 70 -15.68 -6.49 -20.24
N GLY A 71 -15.87 -7.05 -21.44
CA GLY A 71 -16.33 -8.43 -21.64
C GLY A 71 -15.37 -9.50 -21.10
N ARG A 72 -14.07 -9.15 -20.99
CA ARG A 72 -13.02 -10.03 -20.45
C ARG A 72 -12.74 -9.83 -18.95
N LEU A 73 -13.39 -8.85 -18.32
CA LEU A 73 -13.33 -8.62 -16.87
C LEU A 73 -14.72 -8.84 -16.24
N PRO A 74 -15.24 -10.10 -16.25
CA PRO A 74 -16.61 -10.39 -15.83
C PRO A 74 -16.81 -10.31 -14.32
N ILE A 75 -15.78 -10.60 -13.53
CA ILE A 75 -15.83 -10.53 -12.07
C ILE A 75 -15.43 -9.13 -11.65
N ARG A 76 -16.30 -8.45 -10.91
CA ARG A 76 -16.07 -7.13 -10.35
C ARG A 76 -16.24 -7.21 -8.85
N VAL A 77 -15.27 -6.68 -8.13
CA VAL A 77 -15.25 -6.59 -6.67
C VAL A 77 -14.80 -5.20 -6.30
N GLU A 78 -15.43 -4.64 -5.27
CA GLU A 78 -15.07 -3.37 -4.66
C GLU A 78 -14.45 -3.67 -3.29
N LEU A 79 -13.39 -2.94 -2.94
CA LEU A 79 -12.71 -3.08 -1.66
C LEU A 79 -13.03 -1.85 -0.82
N ASP A 80 -13.40 -2.09 0.43
CA ASP A 80 -13.68 -1.02 1.39
C ASP A 80 -12.37 -0.31 1.81
N ALA A 81 -12.51 0.97 2.16
CA ALA A 81 -11.42 1.71 2.78
C ALA A 81 -11.12 1.14 4.18
N LEU A 82 -9.83 1.06 4.51
CA LEU A 82 -9.38 0.56 5.80
C LEU A 82 -9.73 1.52 6.92
N THR A 83 -10.27 0.98 8.01
CA THR A 83 -10.54 1.71 9.25
C THR A 83 -9.33 1.66 10.19
N ARG A 84 -9.41 2.45 11.26
CA ARG A 84 -8.44 2.41 12.36
C ARG A 84 -8.32 1.01 12.97
N ASP A 85 -9.43 0.30 13.13
CA ASP A 85 -9.41 -1.06 13.69
C ASP A 85 -8.79 -2.05 12.70
N ASP A 86 -8.98 -1.85 11.39
CA ASP A 86 -8.28 -2.67 10.39
C ASP A 86 -6.76 -2.47 10.45
N PHE A 87 -6.27 -1.26 10.71
CA PHE A 87 -4.85 -1.02 10.93
C PHE A 87 -4.32 -1.78 12.16
N ARG A 88 -5.04 -1.77 13.27
CA ARG A 88 -4.69 -2.58 14.46
C ARG A 88 -4.59 -4.06 14.11
N ARG A 89 -5.56 -4.59 13.35
CA ARG A 89 -5.56 -6.00 12.90
C ARG A 89 -4.41 -6.29 11.96
N ILE A 90 -4.08 -5.38 11.03
CA ILE A 90 -2.90 -5.49 10.16
C ILE A 90 -1.61 -5.62 10.98
N LEU A 91 -1.47 -4.85 12.07
CA LEU A 91 -0.29 -4.86 12.93
C LEU A 91 -0.18 -6.12 13.81
N THR A 92 -1.28 -6.85 14.06
CA THR A 92 -1.32 -7.92 15.08
C THR A 92 -1.66 -9.31 14.53
N GLU A 93 -2.59 -9.40 13.58
CA GLU A 93 -3.12 -10.66 13.04
C GLU A 93 -2.31 -11.17 11.84
N THR A 94 -1.65 -10.28 11.09
CA THR A 94 -0.88 -10.69 9.91
C THR A 94 0.35 -11.50 10.31
N GLU A 95 0.64 -12.57 9.55
CA GLU A 95 1.70 -13.53 9.89
C GLU A 95 3.07 -12.87 10.08
N ALA A 96 3.44 -12.02 9.11
CA ALA A 96 4.62 -11.17 9.14
C ALA A 96 4.23 -9.70 9.33
N SER A 97 3.56 -9.37 10.43
CA SER A 97 3.20 -7.98 10.73
C SER A 97 4.42 -7.09 10.99
N LEU A 98 4.28 -5.77 10.80
CA LEU A 98 5.40 -4.83 11.01
C LEU A 98 6.04 -4.98 12.40
N PRO A 99 5.30 -5.03 13.53
CA PRO A 99 5.91 -5.28 14.83
C PRO A 99 6.74 -6.56 14.88
N ARG A 100 6.25 -7.67 14.30
CA ARG A 100 6.99 -8.94 14.26
C ARG A 100 8.25 -8.85 13.40
N GLN A 101 8.16 -8.18 12.25
CA GLN A 101 9.32 -7.95 11.38
C GLN A 101 10.39 -7.15 12.09
N TYR A 102 10.03 -6.03 12.75
CA TYR A 102 11.00 -5.20 13.47
C TYR A 102 11.57 -5.89 14.71
N SER A 103 10.76 -6.63 15.47
CA SER A 103 11.28 -7.45 16.57
C SER A 103 12.29 -8.50 16.07
N ALA A 104 12.04 -9.13 14.92
CA ALA A 104 12.97 -10.09 14.33
C ALA A 104 14.24 -9.42 13.79
N LEU A 105 14.13 -8.23 13.19
CA LEU A 105 15.28 -7.45 12.73
C LEU A 105 16.15 -7.00 13.90
N MET A 106 15.57 -6.46 14.97
CA MET A 106 16.36 -6.04 16.14
C MET A 106 17.01 -7.21 16.88
N ALA A 107 16.39 -8.39 16.83
CA ALA A 107 16.97 -9.60 17.40
C ALA A 107 18.30 -10.00 16.71
N THR A 108 18.57 -9.58 15.47
CA THR A 108 19.88 -9.83 14.82
C THR A 108 21.01 -9.05 15.48
N GLU A 109 20.70 -7.90 16.08
CA GLU A 109 21.62 -7.07 16.86
C GLU A 109 21.61 -7.44 18.36
N GLY A 110 20.88 -8.50 18.74
CA GLY A 110 20.74 -8.93 20.13
C GLY A 110 19.83 -8.04 20.98
N VAL A 111 19.02 -7.17 20.37
CA VAL A 111 18.04 -6.32 21.07
C VAL A 111 16.66 -6.97 21.02
N THR A 112 15.98 -7.06 22.16
CA THR A 112 14.60 -7.56 22.23
C THR A 112 13.61 -6.40 22.18
N LEU A 113 12.83 -6.27 21.10
CA LEU A 113 11.70 -5.34 21.05
C LEU A 113 10.42 -6.01 21.52
N ALA A 114 9.76 -5.42 22.52
CA ALA A 114 8.47 -5.84 23.03
C ALA A 114 7.42 -4.75 22.80
N PHE A 115 6.47 -4.98 21.90
CA PHE A 115 5.34 -4.07 21.68
C PHE A 115 4.21 -4.40 22.64
N GLU A 116 3.78 -3.40 23.41
CA GLU A 116 2.53 -3.49 24.16
C GLU A 116 1.33 -3.23 23.24
N ASP A 117 0.17 -3.76 23.63
CA ASP A 117 -1.10 -3.46 22.93
C ASP A 117 -1.33 -1.94 22.85
N SER A 118 -0.95 -1.19 23.90
CA SER A 118 -1.06 0.27 23.96
C SER A 118 -0.31 0.98 22.83
N ALA A 119 0.88 0.49 22.45
CA ALA A 119 1.64 1.01 21.32
C ALA A 119 0.98 0.70 19.98
N ILE A 120 0.44 -0.51 19.82
CA ILE A 120 -0.28 -0.89 18.61
C ILE A 120 -1.49 0.00 18.39
N GLU A 121 -2.26 0.27 19.45
CA GLU A 121 -3.39 1.20 19.41
C GLU A 121 -2.91 2.60 18.96
N ALA A 122 -1.87 3.13 19.60
CA ALA A 122 -1.34 4.46 19.29
C ALA A 122 -0.83 4.58 17.83
N ILE A 123 -0.17 3.56 17.31
CA ILE A 123 0.31 3.52 15.91
C ILE A 123 -0.88 3.49 14.94
N ALA A 124 -1.91 2.69 15.23
CA ALA A 124 -3.10 2.61 14.40
C ALA A 124 -3.89 3.94 14.40
N ASP A 125 -4.01 4.58 15.57
CA ASP A 125 -4.62 5.90 15.72
C ASP A 125 -3.88 6.98 14.93
N ALA A 126 -2.54 7.02 15.06
CA ALA A 126 -1.70 7.94 14.30
C ALA A 126 -1.86 7.74 12.79
N ALA A 127 -1.86 6.49 12.31
CA ALA A 127 -2.03 6.19 10.89
C ALA A 127 -3.39 6.67 10.35
N ALA A 128 -4.47 6.43 11.09
CA ALA A 128 -5.80 6.88 10.72
C ALA A 128 -5.93 8.41 10.74
N ALA A 129 -5.34 9.07 11.73
CA ALA A 129 -5.34 10.52 11.86
C ALA A 129 -4.60 11.20 10.70
N VAL A 130 -3.37 10.74 10.38
CA VAL A 130 -2.57 11.31 9.28
C VAL A 130 -3.24 11.08 7.93
N ASN A 131 -3.79 9.89 7.68
CA ASN A 131 -4.52 9.60 6.44
C ASN A 131 -5.76 10.50 6.27
N SER A 132 -6.40 10.89 7.38
CA SER A 132 -7.57 11.77 7.37
C SER A 132 -7.20 13.26 7.23
N ALA A 133 -6.03 13.67 7.73
CA ALA A 133 -5.60 15.07 7.73
C ALA A 133 -4.88 15.52 6.45
N ILE A 134 -4.24 14.60 5.71
CA ILE A 134 -3.37 14.94 4.58
C ILE A 134 -3.81 14.23 3.30
N GLU A 135 -3.34 13.02 3.09
CA GLU A 135 -3.61 12.19 1.92
C GLU A 135 -3.77 10.76 2.42
N ASN A 136 -4.86 10.11 2.04
CA ASN A 136 -5.09 8.73 2.45
C ASN A 136 -4.33 7.78 1.53
N ILE A 137 -3.18 7.29 1.99
CA ILE A 137 -2.39 6.27 1.29
C ILE A 137 -2.66 4.85 1.82
N GLY A 138 -3.72 4.70 2.63
CA GLY A 138 -4.13 3.43 3.23
C GLY A 138 -3.10 2.88 4.23
N ALA A 139 -2.94 1.55 4.23
CA ALA A 139 -2.05 0.84 5.15
C ALA A 139 -0.56 1.17 4.96
N ARG A 140 -0.16 1.77 3.82
CA ARG A 140 1.24 2.18 3.58
C ARG A 140 1.73 3.17 4.64
N ARG A 141 0.83 3.95 5.23
CA ARG A 141 1.11 4.88 6.33
C ARG A 141 1.71 4.19 7.57
N LEU A 142 1.38 2.92 7.80
CA LEU A 142 1.90 2.18 8.94
C LEU A 142 3.42 1.98 8.86
N SER A 143 3.97 1.88 7.65
CA SER A 143 5.42 1.72 7.46
C SER A 143 6.19 2.97 7.86
N THR A 144 5.78 4.15 7.36
CA THR A 144 6.46 5.42 7.66
C THR A 144 6.35 5.78 9.14
N ILE A 145 5.19 5.51 9.76
CA ILE A 145 5.01 5.68 11.20
C ILE A 145 5.91 4.73 12.00
N MET A 146 5.96 3.44 11.63
CA MET A 146 6.80 2.47 12.34
C MET A 146 8.29 2.80 12.21
N GLU A 147 8.75 3.19 11.02
CA GLU A 147 10.12 3.66 10.80
C GLU A 147 10.44 4.86 11.69
N THR A 148 9.54 5.85 11.76
CA THR A 148 9.71 7.04 12.61
C THR A 148 9.77 6.69 14.10
N VAL A 149 8.89 5.79 14.56
CA VAL A 149 8.87 5.33 15.97
C VAL A 149 10.18 4.62 16.32
N LEU A 150 10.74 3.84 15.40
CA LEU A 150 11.90 2.99 15.67
C LEU A 150 13.25 3.55 15.19
N ASP A 151 13.28 4.75 14.62
CA ASP A 151 14.49 5.32 13.99
C ASP A 151 15.70 5.32 14.93
N GLU A 152 15.54 5.88 16.14
CA GLU A 152 16.61 5.98 17.14
C GLU A 152 17.11 4.61 17.62
N ILE A 153 16.19 3.67 17.86
CA ILE A 153 16.57 2.33 18.32
C ILE A 153 17.22 1.53 17.21
N SER A 154 16.75 1.68 15.97
CA SER A 154 17.35 1.03 14.82
C SER A 154 18.76 1.55 14.56
N PHE A 155 19.03 2.84 14.81
CA PHE A 155 20.36 3.42 14.68
C PHE A 155 21.32 2.94 15.77
N SER A 156 20.85 2.86 17.02
CA SER A 156 21.67 2.51 18.19
C SER A 156 21.70 1.02 18.53
N ALA A 157 21.02 0.16 17.77
CA ALA A 157 20.82 -1.25 18.12
C ALA A 157 22.11 -2.03 18.40
N ALA A 158 23.16 -1.82 17.58
CA ALA A 158 24.43 -2.52 17.70
C ALA A 158 25.13 -2.28 19.06
N ASP A 159 24.90 -1.12 19.69
CA ASP A 159 25.48 -0.76 20.98
C ASP A 159 24.63 -1.23 22.17
N ARG A 160 23.47 -1.85 21.92
CA ARG A 160 22.42 -2.15 22.92
C ARG A 160 22.16 -3.65 23.06
N ALA A 161 23.09 -4.48 22.60
CA ALA A 161 22.95 -5.94 22.66
C ALA A 161 22.65 -6.44 24.10
N GLY A 162 21.61 -7.25 24.23
CA GLY A 162 21.11 -7.77 25.51
C GLY A 162 20.04 -6.92 26.18
N GLU A 163 19.74 -5.72 25.67
CA GLU A 163 18.64 -4.89 26.16
C GLU A 163 17.27 -5.41 25.68
N THR A 164 16.26 -5.21 26.54
CA THR A 164 14.85 -5.32 26.15
C THR A 164 14.27 -3.92 26.14
N VAL A 165 13.73 -3.52 24.99
CA VAL A 165 13.06 -2.24 24.83
C VAL A 165 11.57 -2.48 24.65
N THR A 166 10.82 -1.98 25.62
CA THR A 166 9.35 -2.00 25.60
C THR A 166 8.85 -0.76 24.87
N ILE A 167 8.00 -0.98 23.87
CA ILE A 167 7.32 0.06 23.11
C ILE A 167 5.88 0.12 23.64
N ASP A 168 5.57 1.21 24.34
CA ASP A 168 4.23 1.53 24.85
C ASP A 168 3.65 2.77 24.15
N ALA A 169 2.44 3.16 24.52
CA ALA A 169 1.81 4.36 23.94
C ALA A 169 2.61 5.66 24.20
N ALA A 170 3.28 5.78 25.35
CA ALA A 170 4.04 6.98 25.68
C ALA A 170 5.30 7.10 24.81
N TYR A 171 5.96 5.97 24.55
CA TYR A 171 7.08 5.88 23.62
C TYR A 171 6.67 6.34 22.22
N VAL A 172 5.53 5.84 21.71
CA VAL A 172 4.99 6.23 20.39
C VAL A 172 4.68 7.72 20.33
N GLU A 173 3.98 8.27 21.34
CA GLU A 173 3.61 9.69 21.40
C GLU A 173 4.83 10.60 21.46
N GLU A 174 5.88 10.23 22.21
CA GLU A 174 7.11 11.02 22.30
C GLU A 174 7.79 11.18 20.93
N ARG A 175 7.77 10.13 20.09
CA ARG A 175 8.39 10.16 18.76
C ARG A 175 7.49 10.81 17.71
N LEU A 176 6.18 10.58 17.76
CA LEU A 176 5.25 11.04 16.72
C LEU A 176 4.66 12.42 17.00
N GLY A 177 4.43 12.78 18.26
CA GLY A 177 3.73 14.01 18.67
C GLY A 177 4.25 15.29 18.02
N PRO A 178 5.58 15.53 17.96
CA PRO A 178 6.14 16.70 17.28
C PRO A 178 5.85 16.75 15.77
N ILE A 179 5.73 15.59 15.14
CA ILE A 179 5.57 15.45 13.69
C ILE A 179 4.09 15.57 13.32
N THR A 180 3.21 14.92 14.07
CA THR A 180 1.76 14.94 13.85
C THR A 180 1.14 16.30 14.19
N ALA A 181 1.72 17.06 15.12
CA ALA A 181 1.30 18.43 15.45
C ALA A 181 1.57 19.44 14.31
N ASN A 182 2.43 19.12 13.36
CA ASN A 182 2.77 19.99 12.24
C ASN A 182 2.41 19.33 10.90
N THR A 183 1.36 19.85 10.26
CA THR A 183 0.85 19.32 8.98
C THR A 183 1.88 19.35 7.86
N ASP A 184 2.78 20.33 7.82
CA ASP A 184 3.83 20.37 6.82
C ASP A 184 4.90 19.32 7.10
N LEU A 185 5.30 19.15 8.36
CA LEU A 185 6.27 18.12 8.74
C LEU A 185 5.72 16.71 8.46
N SER A 186 4.45 16.48 8.81
CA SER A 186 3.76 15.24 8.51
C SER A 186 3.74 14.94 7.01
N LYS A 187 3.53 15.93 6.12
CA LYS A 187 3.56 15.69 4.66
C LYS A 187 4.92 15.19 4.13
N TYR A 188 6.02 15.59 4.78
CA TYR A 188 7.37 15.23 4.34
C TYR A 188 7.91 13.98 5.01
N ILE A 189 7.49 13.70 6.24
CA ILE A 189 8.04 12.62 7.07
C ILE A 189 7.10 11.41 7.14
N LEU A 190 5.78 11.63 7.22
CA LEU A 190 4.79 10.57 7.47
C LEU A 190 3.95 10.26 6.25
#